data_AF-A0A662KNB7-F1
#
_entry.id   AF-A0A662KNB7-F1
#
_cell.length_a   1.000
_cell.length_b   1.000
_cell.length_c   1.000
_cell.angle_alpha   90.00
_cell.angle_beta   90.00
_cell.angle_gamma   90.00
#
_symmetry.space_group_name_H-M   'P 1'
#
loop_
_entity.id
_entity.type
_entity.pdbx_description
1 polymer ?
#
loop_
_entity_poly.entity_id
_entity_poly.type
_entity_poly.pdbx_seq_one_letter_code
_entity_poly.pdbx_strand_id
1 'polypeptide(L)'
;MENYFKTLQSEVDRYYNVAERARKKGLDPETRVEIPQARDLAARVEELVGPKGIASRIRELTKELEDRETVSIEIAKEIASGKRYKFNRIEDAVDQAVRTGLAILTEGVLVAPLEGIAEVKIGKNKDGSNYVDLYFSGPIRSAGGTGQAMSVLIADIVRRELGIGRYIPTRGEIERYKEEIPLYKRVQHLQYLPTVDEIEAIVSNCPVCINGEGSENEEVTGYRDLPRVSTNRLRGGACLVIAEGLCLKAPKILKHVSRLNIEGWDFLERFVHKKENSDEKNNIPVIEPSSKYLGEVIAGRPVLSHPSRKGGFRLRYGRGRTCGLASTAINPATMYLVDGFITIGTQMKTERPGKGTIGTSCDSIEGPLVLLKNGDFVQVNDVEEAKRVKDDVSLIVDLGEILIPFGEFMENNVILP
;
A
#
# COMPACT_ATOMS: atom_id res chain seq x y z
N MET A 1 26.95 -5.46 17.15
CA MET A 1 26.05 -4.60 16.36
C MET A 1 26.49 -3.13 16.39
N GLU A 2 26.77 -2.53 17.56
CA GLU A 2 27.24 -1.13 17.63
C GLU A 2 28.52 -0.86 16.84
N ASN A 3 29.52 -1.76 16.91
CA ASN A 3 30.76 -1.58 16.15
C ASN A 3 30.51 -1.55 14.63
N TYR A 4 29.60 -2.40 14.13
CA TYR A 4 29.20 -2.42 12.73
C TYR A 4 28.60 -1.07 12.30
N PHE A 5 27.67 -0.50 13.08
CA PHE A 5 27.11 0.81 12.79
C PHE A 5 28.14 1.94 12.88
N LYS A 6 29.07 1.88 13.84
CA LYS A 6 30.19 2.83 13.93
C LYS A 6 31.07 2.79 12.67
N THR A 7 31.41 1.60 12.19
CA THR A 7 32.18 1.44 10.95
C THR A 7 31.42 2.07 9.77
N LEU A 8 30.14 1.75 9.58
CA LEU A 8 29.33 2.32 8.51
C LEU A 8 29.26 3.85 8.59
N GLN A 9 29.00 4.40 9.78
CA GLN A 9 28.93 5.85 9.98
C GLN A 9 30.26 6.53 9.63
N SER A 10 31.39 5.93 10.03
CA SER A 10 32.71 6.50 9.71
C SER A 10 33.00 6.56 8.21
N GLU A 11 32.57 5.54 7.45
CA GLU A 11 32.70 5.54 5.99
C GLU A 11 31.74 6.55 5.34
N VAL A 12 30.51 6.65 5.82
CA VAL A 12 29.54 7.66 5.36
C VAL A 12 30.11 9.07 5.58
N ASP A 13 30.62 9.37 6.77
CA ASP A 13 31.22 10.68 7.09
C ASP A 13 32.43 10.98 6.21
N ARG A 14 33.26 9.98 5.89
CA ARG A 14 34.37 10.10 4.94
C ARG A 14 33.88 10.52 3.56
N TYR A 15 32.82 9.90 3.04
CA TYR A 15 32.24 10.27 1.74
C TYR A 15 31.54 11.64 1.76
N TYR A 16 30.82 11.97 2.83
CA TYR A 16 30.21 13.30 3.01
C TYR A 16 31.26 14.41 2.98
N ASN A 17 32.40 14.22 3.64
CA ASN A 17 33.50 15.19 3.63
C ASN A 17 34.11 15.40 2.22
N VAL A 18 34.09 14.37 1.36
CA VAL A 18 34.49 14.52 -0.05
C VAL A 18 33.45 15.34 -0.81
N ALA A 19 32.17 15.00 -0.66
CA ALA A 19 31.07 15.69 -1.33
C ALA A 19 30.98 17.17 -0.92
N GLU A 20 31.09 17.49 0.37
CA GLU A 20 31.10 18.85 0.91
C GLU A 20 32.24 19.70 0.32
N ARG A 21 33.46 19.15 0.23
CA ARG A 21 34.58 19.84 -0.40
C ARG A 21 34.37 20.07 -1.89
N ALA A 22 33.65 19.18 -2.57
CA ALA A 22 33.30 19.36 -3.97
C ALA A 22 32.24 20.46 -4.15
N ARG A 23 31.12 20.39 -3.40
CA ARG A 23 30.02 21.37 -3.46
C ARG A 23 30.48 22.79 -3.14
N LYS A 24 31.41 22.96 -2.20
CA LYS A 24 32.02 24.26 -1.86
C LYS A 24 32.76 24.95 -3.00
N LYS A 25 33.08 24.26 -4.09
CA LYS A 25 33.66 24.88 -5.30
C LYS A 25 32.65 25.72 -6.09
N GLY A 26 31.35 25.62 -5.77
CA GLY A 26 30.30 26.42 -6.42
C GLY A 26 30.06 26.05 -7.89
N LEU A 27 30.30 24.80 -8.26
CA LEU A 27 30.12 24.28 -9.63
C LEU A 27 28.76 23.58 -9.83
N ASP A 28 28.00 23.41 -8.75
CA ASP A 28 26.70 22.73 -8.70
C ASP A 28 25.61 23.71 -8.22
N PRO A 29 24.29 23.39 -8.36
CA PRO A 29 23.20 24.28 -7.97
C PRO A 29 23.24 24.76 -6.51
N GLU A 30 23.77 23.91 -5.61
CA GLU A 30 23.91 24.21 -4.19
C GLU A 30 25.37 24.02 -3.74
N THR A 31 25.81 24.88 -2.82
CA THR A 31 27.18 24.88 -2.26
C THR A 31 27.36 23.94 -1.06
N ARG A 32 26.32 23.18 -0.73
CA ARG A 32 26.26 22.16 0.33
C ARG A 32 25.75 20.84 -0.22
N VAL A 33 25.96 19.75 0.51
CA VAL A 33 25.32 18.46 0.17
C VAL A 33 23.81 18.56 0.39
N GLU A 34 23.04 18.22 -0.65
CA GLU A 34 21.57 18.35 -0.66
C GLU A 34 20.84 17.11 -0.12
N ILE A 35 21.53 15.98 0.02
CA ILE A 35 20.98 14.75 0.61
C ILE A 35 21.38 14.76 2.09
N PRO A 36 20.46 14.98 3.06
CA PRO A 36 20.78 14.96 4.46
C PRO A 36 20.92 13.52 5.01
N GLN A 37 21.69 13.35 6.09
CA GLN A 37 21.73 12.09 6.83
C GLN A 37 20.59 12.07 7.86
N ALA A 38 19.85 10.96 7.92
CA ALA A 38 18.85 10.73 8.95
C ALA A 38 19.08 9.35 9.59
N ARG A 39 19.18 9.33 10.94
CA ARG A 39 19.54 8.11 11.70
C ARG A 39 18.37 7.15 11.88
N ASP A 40 17.15 7.67 11.92
CA ASP A 40 15.95 6.90 12.20
C ASP A 40 14.73 7.50 11.50
N LEU A 41 13.60 6.81 11.63
CA LEU A 41 12.29 7.24 11.12
C LEU A 41 11.97 8.68 11.53
N ALA A 42 12.14 8.99 12.81
CA ALA A 42 11.77 10.28 13.38
C ALA A 42 12.58 11.42 12.76
N ALA A 43 13.89 11.23 12.60
CA ALA A 43 14.76 12.19 11.92
C ALA A 43 14.39 12.34 10.44
N ARG A 44 14.06 11.24 9.74
CA ARG A 44 13.60 11.32 8.34
C ARG A 44 12.34 12.15 8.22
N VAL A 45 11.36 11.95 9.09
CA VAL A 45 10.11 12.73 9.07
C VAL A 45 10.38 14.21 9.33
N GLU A 46 11.20 14.54 10.33
CA GLU A 46 11.54 15.93 10.65
C GLU A 46 12.28 16.63 9.50
N GLU A 47 13.26 15.97 8.88
CA GLU A 47 13.99 16.54 7.74
C GLU A 47 13.14 16.61 6.47
N LEU A 48 12.23 15.65 6.26
CA LEU A 48 11.41 15.58 5.06
C LEU A 48 10.27 16.59 5.08
N VAL A 49 9.51 16.65 6.17
CA VAL A 49 8.29 17.47 6.25
C VAL A 49 8.23 18.34 7.50
N GLY A 50 9.10 18.13 8.49
CA GLY A 50 9.01 18.84 9.76
C GLY A 50 7.76 18.44 10.59
N PRO A 51 7.30 19.29 11.51
CA PRO A 51 7.90 20.56 11.92
C PRO A 51 9.16 20.35 12.76
N LYS A 52 10.00 21.39 12.90
CA LYS A 52 11.23 21.32 13.69
C LYS A 52 10.95 20.89 15.15
N GLY A 53 11.72 19.93 15.65
CA GLY A 53 11.59 19.33 16.97
C GLY A 53 10.61 18.16 17.05
N ILE A 54 9.97 17.77 15.94
CA ILE A 54 9.01 16.66 15.94
C ILE A 54 9.66 15.30 16.15
N ALA A 55 10.94 15.12 15.77
CA ALA A 55 11.57 13.81 15.88
C ALA A 55 11.67 13.35 17.33
N SER A 56 11.88 14.25 18.30
CA SER A 56 11.89 13.87 19.72
C SER A 56 10.55 13.29 20.12
N ARG A 57 9.45 13.93 19.67
CA ARG A 57 8.10 13.53 20.04
C ARG A 57 7.67 12.23 19.37
N ILE A 58 8.05 12.03 18.10
CA ILE A 58 7.83 10.76 17.40
C ILE A 58 8.53 9.61 18.16
N ARG A 59 9.77 9.81 18.61
CA ARG A 59 10.50 8.78 19.38
C ARG A 59 9.85 8.48 20.72
N GLU A 60 9.34 9.49 21.42
CA GLU A 60 8.61 9.31 22.68
C GLU A 60 7.34 8.47 22.45
N LEU A 61 6.47 8.91 21.53
CA LEU A 61 5.22 8.22 21.24
C LEU A 61 5.43 6.82 20.64
N THR A 62 6.49 6.59 19.87
CA THR A 62 6.81 5.24 19.34
C THR A 62 7.25 4.27 20.45
N LYS A 63 7.76 4.77 21.58
CA LYS A 63 8.08 3.91 22.74
C LYS A 63 6.84 3.61 23.58
N GLU A 64 5.91 4.56 23.65
CA GLU A 64 4.67 4.45 24.44
C GLU A 64 3.59 3.65 23.70
N LEU A 65 3.53 3.80 22.37
CA LEU A 65 2.53 3.21 21.49
C LEU A 65 3.19 2.14 20.63
N GLU A 66 2.59 0.94 20.61
CA GLU A 66 3.13 -0.20 19.86
C GLU A 66 2.89 -0.11 18.34
N ASP A 67 2.00 0.78 17.89
CA ASP A 67 1.47 0.82 16.52
C ASP A 67 1.73 2.17 15.84
N ARG A 68 2.41 2.12 14.69
CA ARG A 68 2.82 3.29 13.91
C ARG A 68 1.64 4.11 13.41
N GLU A 69 0.55 3.46 13.03
CA GLU A 69 -0.68 4.15 12.64
C GLU A 69 -1.22 5.02 13.78
N THR A 70 -1.17 4.53 15.02
CA THR A 70 -1.58 5.30 16.21
C THR A 70 -0.62 6.46 16.49
N VAL A 71 0.69 6.23 16.40
CA VAL A 71 1.71 7.29 16.52
C VAL A 71 1.46 8.40 15.50
N SER A 72 1.14 8.05 14.24
CA SER A 72 0.88 9.03 13.19
C SER A 72 -0.31 9.95 13.49
N ILE A 73 -1.37 9.39 14.10
CA ILE A 73 -2.59 10.11 14.43
C ILE A 73 -2.37 11.03 15.63
N GLU A 74 -1.75 10.53 16.70
CA GLU A 74 -1.50 11.35 17.89
C GLU A 74 -0.52 12.49 17.59
N ILE A 75 0.52 12.25 16.79
CA ILE A 75 1.39 13.32 16.29
C ILE A 75 0.60 14.37 15.49
N ALA A 76 -0.27 13.94 14.57
CA ALA A 76 -1.06 14.86 13.77
C ALA A 76 -2.00 15.72 14.65
N LYS A 77 -2.64 15.12 15.66
CA LYS A 77 -3.45 15.84 16.66
C LYS A 77 -2.64 16.84 17.46
N GLU A 78 -1.46 16.45 17.95
CA GLU A 78 -0.57 17.35 18.70
C GLU A 78 -0.13 18.55 17.86
N ILE A 79 0.20 18.33 16.58
CA ILE A 79 0.53 19.40 15.62
C ILE A 79 -0.65 20.36 15.44
N ALA A 80 -1.84 19.82 15.20
CA ALA A 80 -3.04 20.61 14.98
C ALA A 80 -3.50 21.39 16.23
N SER A 81 -3.29 20.85 17.43
CA SER A 81 -3.79 21.43 18.69
C SER A 81 -3.29 22.85 19.00
N GLY A 82 -2.25 23.34 18.31
CA GLY A 82 -1.68 24.67 18.52
C GLY A 82 -0.87 24.81 19.83
N LYS A 83 -0.77 23.76 20.66
CA LYS A 83 -0.12 23.80 21.97
C LYS A 83 1.40 23.88 21.87
N ARG A 84 2.00 23.03 21.02
CA ARG A 84 3.46 22.91 20.84
C ARG A 84 3.96 23.56 19.56
N TYR A 85 3.15 23.53 18.51
CA TYR A 85 3.46 24.08 17.20
C TYR A 85 2.44 25.16 16.88
N LYS A 86 2.91 26.32 16.42
CA LYS A 86 2.04 27.46 16.08
C LYS A 86 2.10 27.72 14.59
N PHE A 87 0.93 27.88 14.00
CA PHE A 87 0.75 28.18 12.59
C PHE A 87 -0.04 29.47 12.45
N ASN A 88 0.28 30.27 11.43
CA ASN A 88 -0.40 31.53 11.18
C ASN A 88 -1.80 31.31 10.57
N ARG A 89 -1.91 30.29 9.72
CA ARG A 89 -3.16 29.89 9.07
C ARG A 89 -3.59 28.51 9.54
N ILE A 90 -4.89 28.29 9.56
CA ILE A 90 -5.48 26.99 9.90
C ILE A 90 -5.09 25.96 8.82
N GLU A 91 -5.05 26.38 7.54
CA GLU A 91 -4.58 25.57 6.42
C GLU A 91 -3.19 25.00 6.67
N ASP A 92 -2.25 25.83 7.12
CA ASP A 92 -0.87 25.41 7.38
C ASP A 92 -0.80 24.36 8.51
N ALA A 93 -1.66 24.49 9.53
CA ALA A 93 -1.77 23.51 10.61
C ALA A 93 -2.31 22.16 10.11
N VAL A 94 -3.33 22.18 9.25
CA VAL A 94 -3.90 20.97 8.64
C VAL A 94 -2.88 20.31 7.71
N ASP A 95 -2.27 21.10 6.81
CA ASP A 95 -1.26 20.63 5.86
C ASP A 95 -0.09 19.97 6.59
N GLN A 96 0.49 20.67 7.57
CA GLN A 96 1.60 20.13 8.36
C GLN A 96 1.22 18.85 9.10
N ALA A 97 0.04 18.80 9.73
CA ALA A 97 -0.41 17.62 10.47
C ALA A 97 -0.61 16.41 9.55
N VAL A 98 -1.27 16.59 8.40
CA VAL A 98 -1.52 15.51 7.44
C VAL A 98 -0.22 15.02 6.81
N ARG A 99 0.67 15.92 6.38
CA ARG A 99 1.98 15.55 5.81
C ARG A 99 2.85 14.81 6.81
N THR A 100 2.92 15.28 8.05
CA THR A 100 3.70 14.63 9.11
C THR A 100 3.15 13.24 9.44
N GLY A 101 1.83 13.12 9.58
CA GLY A 101 1.18 11.83 9.81
C GLY A 101 1.42 10.85 8.66
N LEU A 102 1.27 11.31 7.40
CA LEU A 102 1.55 10.50 6.23
C LEU A 102 3.03 10.11 6.13
N ALA A 103 3.96 11.00 6.49
CA ALA A 103 5.40 10.72 6.51
C ALA A 103 5.74 9.64 7.54
N ILE A 104 5.13 9.67 8.73
CA ILE A 104 5.30 8.61 9.73
C ILE A 104 4.84 7.26 9.17
N LEU A 105 3.67 7.21 8.54
CA LEU A 105 3.10 6.00 7.95
C LEU A 105 3.95 5.41 6.81
N THR A 106 4.56 6.30 6.03
CA THR A 106 5.40 5.97 4.86
C THR A 106 6.89 5.92 5.17
N GLU A 107 7.22 5.83 6.46
CA GLU A 107 8.57 5.71 7.01
C GLU A 107 9.52 6.88 6.72
N GLY A 108 9.00 8.00 6.23
CA GLY A 108 9.78 9.12 5.70
C GLY A 108 10.65 8.71 4.51
N VAL A 109 10.23 7.68 3.75
CA VAL A 109 10.98 7.16 2.59
C VAL A 109 10.29 7.51 1.27
N LEU A 110 8.96 7.67 1.29
CA LEU A 110 8.16 7.89 0.09
C LEU A 110 8.00 9.38 -0.21
N VAL A 111 7.77 9.71 -1.48
CA VAL A 111 7.54 11.09 -1.94
C VAL A 111 6.13 11.59 -1.65
N ALA A 112 5.18 10.70 -1.33
CA ALA A 112 3.79 11.06 -1.10
C ALA A 112 3.52 12.19 -0.08
N PRO A 113 4.24 12.29 1.06
CA PRO A 113 4.08 13.42 1.98
C PRO A 113 4.51 14.78 1.41
N LEU A 114 5.41 14.78 0.42
CA LEU A 114 5.90 15.99 -0.24
C LEU A 114 5.05 16.34 -1.46
N GLU A 115 4.94 15.39 -2.38
CA GLU A 115 4.35 15.64 -3.70
C GLU A 115 2.92 15.17 -3.80
N GLY A 116 2.53 14.13 -3.05
CA GLY A 116 1.21 13.49 -3.16
C GLY A 116 0.04 14.35 -2.67
N ILE A 117 0.31 15.28 -1.75
CA ILE A 117 -0.63 16.32 -1.32
C ILE A 117 -0.12 17.62 -1.94
N ALA A 118 -0.80 18.10 -2.97
CA ALA A 118 -0.43 19.33 -3.66
C ALA A 118 -0.76 20.56 -2.80
N GLU A 119 -1.95 20.58 -2.21
CA GLU A 119 -2.43 21.73 -1.43
C GLU A 119 -3.51 21.31 -0.43
N VAL A 120 -3.62 22.05 0.67
CA VAL A 120 -4.72 21.95 1.63
C VAL A 120 -5.41 23.30 1.74
N LYS A 121 -6.73 23.31 1.54
CA LYS A 121 -7.57 24.51 1.65
C LYS A 121 -8.68 24.33 2.67
N ILE A 122 -9.16 25.45 3.20
CA ILE A 122 -10.45 25.48 3.89
C ILE A 122 -11.52 25.96 2.90
N GLY A 123 -12.39 25.05 2.49
CA GLY A 123 -13.53 25.34 1.62
C GLY A 123 -14.76 25.79 2.40
N LYS A 124 -15.77 26.30 1.68
CA LYS A 124 -17.08 26.69 2.26
C LYS A 124 -18.24 25.92 1.66
N ASN A 125 -19.04 25.30 2.51
CA ASN A 125 -20.30 24.64 2.18
C ASN A 125 -21.37 25.65 1.75
N LYS A 126 -22.49 25.14 1.20
CA LYS A 126 -23.61 26.00 0.77
C LYS A 126 -24.32 26.67 1.94
N ASP A 127 -24.29 26.04 3.11
CA ASP A 127 -24.80 26.56 4.38
C ASP A 127 -23.84 27.55 5.06
N GLY A 128 -22.68 27.82 4.46
CA GLY A 128 -21.65 28.71 4.99
C GLY A 128 -20.65 28.05 5.95
N SER A 129 -20.84 26.78 6.33
CA SER A 129 -19.89 26.06 7.17
C SER A 129 -18.57 25.78 6.44
N ASN A 130 -17.46 25.75 7.18
CA ASN A 130 -16.13 25.46 6.62
C ASN A 130 -15.86 23.96 6.60
N TYR A 131 -15.06 23.49 5.64
CA TYR A 131 -14.57 22.10 5.56
C TYR A 131 -13.13 22.04 5.07
N VAL A 132 -12.44 20.92 5.29
CA VAL A 132 -11.09 20.68 4.75
C VAL A 132 -11.16 20.12 3.32
N ASP A 133 -10.46 20.77 2.40
CA ASP A 133 -10.33 20.41 0.99
C ASP A 133 -8.88 19.99 0.69
N LEU A 134 -8.66 18.70 0.43
CA LEU A 134 -7.33 18.13 0.17
C LEU A 134 -7.13 17.98 -1.34
N TYR A 135 -6.13 18.66 -1.89
CA TYR A 135 -5.73 18.50 -3.29
C TYR A 135 -4.67 17.42 -3.40
N PHE A 136 -5.06 16.26 -3.90
CA PHE A 136 -4.13 15.17 -4.19
C PHE A 136 -3.56 15.25 -5.61
N SER A 137 -2.33 14.78 -5.77
CA SER A 137 -1.65 14.64 -7.06
C SER A 137 -1.35 13.16 -7.36
N GLY A 138 -0.92 12.83 -8.59
CA GLY A 138 -0.56 11.47 -8.99
C GLY A 138 0.47 10.77 -8.08
N PRO A 139 1.55 11.44 -7.63
CA PRO A 139 2.53 10.90 -6.69
C PRO A 139 1.98 10.30 -5.39
N ILE A 140 0.72 10.62 -4.99
CA ILE A 140 0.05 9.96 -3.85
C ILE A 140 -0.04 8.44 -4.00
N ARG A 141 0.08 7.91 -5.23
CA ARG A 141 0.14 6.47 -5.49
C ARG A 141 1.27 5.78 -4.72
N SER A 142 2.39 6.46 -4.53
CA SER A 142 3.56 5.93 -3.82
C SER A 142 3.28 5.61 -2.35
N ALA A 143 2.31 6.28 -1.71
CA ALA A 143 1.87 5.98 -0.34
C ALA A 143 1.22 4.59 -0.20
N GLY A 144 0.80 3.99 -1.31
CA GLY A 144 -0.10 2.85 -1.33
C GLY A 144 -1.50 3.19 -0.83
N GLY A 145 -2.45 2.26 -1.03
CA GLY A 145 -3.85 2.47 -0.65
C GLY A 145 -4.05 2.78 0.85
N THR A 146 -3.24 2.19 1.73
CA THR A 146 -3.36 2.47 3.17
C THR A 146 -2.92 3.88 3.49
N GLY A 147 -1.78 4.36 2.98
CA GLY A 147 -1.35 5.74 3.21
C GLY A 147 -2.32 6.77 2.62
N GLN A 148 -2.86 6.51 1.43
CA GLN A 148 -3.92 7.32 0.82
C GLN A 148 -5.14 7.46 1.74
N ALA A 149 -5.71 6.34 2.18
CA ALA A 149 -6.90 6.35 3.01
C ALA A 149 -6.65 6.93 4.41
N MET A 150 -5.47 6.67 4.99
CA MET A 150 -5.09 7.25 6.27
C MET A 150 -4.88 8.76 6.19
N SER A 151 -4.42 9.31 5.07
CA SER A 151 -4.30 10.77 4.90
C SER A 151 -5.67 11.47 5.04
N VAL A 152 -6.73 10.85 4.50
CA VAL A 152 -8.12 11.31 4.62
C VAL A 152 -8.60 11.20 6.06
N LEU A 153 -8.32 10.07 6.74
CA LEU A 153 -8.68 9.87 8.14
C LEU A 153 -7.98 10.87 9.07
N ILE A 154 -6.68 11.09 8.88
CA ILE A 154 -5.90 12.06 9.65
C ILE A 154 -6.48 13.46 9.46
N ALA A 155 -6.81 13.85 8.22
CA ALA A 155 -7.45 15.14 7.96
C ALA A 155 -8.81 15.28 8.66
N ASP A 156 -9.62 14.22 8.73
CA ASP A 156 -10.87 14.23 9.49
C ASP A 156 -10.67 14.36 11.00
N ILE A 157 -9.64 13.75 11.56
CA ILE A 157 -9.32 13.89 12.98
C ILE A 157 -8.84 15.31 13.27
N VAL A 158 -7.91 15.82 12.46
CA VAL A 158 -7.33 17.17 12.58
C VAL A 158 -8.40 18.25 12.42
N ARG A 159 -9.31 18.10 11.45
CA ARG A 159 -10.38 19.09 11.23
C ARG A 159 -11.36 19.13 12.41
N ARG A 160 -11.62 18.00 13.10
CA ARG A 160 -12.41 17.98 14.34
C ARG A 160 -11.69 18.70 15.48
N GLU A 161 -10.39 18.44 15.67
CA GLU A 161 -9.57 19.11 16.69
C GLU A 161 -9.57 20.64 16.51
N LEU A 162 -9.58 21.09 15.25
CA LEU A 162 -9.62 22.52 14.88
C LEU A 162 -11.04 23.12 14.81
N GLY A 163 -12.08 22.35 15.12
CA GLY A 163 -13.47 22.82 15.08
C GLY A 163 -14.02 23.11 13.67
N ILE A 164 -13.42 22.51 12.64
CA ILE A 164 -13.83 22.65 11.24
C ILE A 164 -14.97 21.66 10.93
N GLY A 165 -15.99 22.14 10.20
CA GLY A 165 -17.15 21.35 9.81
C GLY A 165 -16.84 20.22 8.83
N ARG A 166 -17.86 19.40 8.56
CA ARG A 166 -17.81 18.32 7.56
C ARG A 166 -18.04 18.89 6.16
N TYR A 167 -17.38 18.33 5.15
CA TYR A 167 -17.67 18.56 3.75
C TYR A 167 -19.09 18.09 3.39
N ILE A 168 -19.87 18.95 2.73
CA ILE A 168 -21.21 18.64 2.22
C ILE A 168 -21.18 18.77 0.70
N PRO A 169 -21.06 17.64 -0.03
CA PRO A 169 -20.98 17.67 -1.48
C PRO A 169 -22.33 18.06 -2.10
N THR A 170 -22.25 18.72 -3.24
CA THR A 170 -23.37 18.94 -4.14
C THR A 170 -23.57 17.73 -5.04
N ARG A 171 -24.78 17.57 -5.59
CA ARG A 171 -25.07 16.54 -6.59
C ARG A 171 -24.11 16.62 -7.79
N GLY A 172 -23.78 17.82 -8.25
CA GLY A 172 -22.83 18.01 -9.36
C GLY A 172 -21.44 17.46 -9.04
N GLU A 173 -20.94 17.67 -7.83
CA GLU A 173 -19.66 17.12 -7.38
C GLU A 173 -19.70 15.59 -7.30
N ILE A 174 -20.78 14.99 -6.78
CA ILE A 174 -20.93 13.53 -6.70
C ILE A 174 -20.91 12.92 -8.10
N GLU A 175 -21.72 13.45 -9.01
CA GLU A 175 -21.78 12.93 -10.37
C GLU A 175 -20.48 13.16 -11.15
N ARG A 176 -19.74 14.23 -10.84
CA ARG A 176 -18.38 14.43 -11.36
C ARG A 176 -17.44 13.28 -10.99
N TYR A 177 -17.46 12.78 -9.75
CA TYR A 177 -16.64 11.61 -9.39
C TYR A 177 -17.12 10.32 -10.07
N LYS A 178 -18.43 10.15 -10.25
CA LYS A 178 -19.01 9.01 -10.98
C LYS A 178 -18.58 8.99 -12.46
N GLU A 179 -18.33 10.15 -13.06
CA GLU A 179 -17.75 10.28 -14.40
C GLU A 179 -16.22 10.10 -14.39
N GLU A 180 -15.51 10.78 -13.48
CA GLU A 180 -14.04 10.83 -13.46
C GLU A 180 -13.40 9.46 -13.22
N ILE A 181 -13.87 8.68 -12.24
CA ILE A 181 -13.19 7.43 -11.83
C ILE A 181 -13.21 6.36 -12.94
N PRO A 182 -14.35 6.06 -13.59
CA PRO A 182 -14.37 5.16 -14.74
C PRO A 182 -13.61 5.69 -15.95
N LEU A 183 -13.59 7.01 -16.17
CA LEU A 183 -12.81 7.62 -17.24
C LEU A 183 -11.31 7.52 -16.95
N TYR A 184 -10.89 7.75 -15.71
CA TYR A 184 -9.51 7.58 -15.27
C TYR A 184 -9.01 6.14 -15.45
N LYS A 185 -9.85 5.11 -15.20
CA LYS A 185 -9.50 3.70 -15.47
C LYS A 185 -9.18 3.41 -16.94
N ARG A 186 -9.74 4.18 -17.88
CA ARG A 186 -9.46 4.03 -19.32
C ARG A 186 -8.10 4.62 -19.71
N VAL A 187 -7.65 5.66 -19.01
CA VAL A 187 -6.39 6.36 -19.28
C VAL A 187 -5.24 5.77 -18.46
N GLN A 188 -5.52 5.38 -17.22
CA GLN A 188 -4.56 4.90 -16.23
C GLN A 188 -5.03 3.61 -15.56
N HIS A 189 -4.09 2.79 -15.10
CA HIS A 189 -4.44 1.57 -14.37
C HIS A 189 -4.93 1.91 -12.95
N LEU A 190 -6.13 1.45 -12.57
CA LEU A 190 -6.58 1.30 -11.17
C LEU A 190 -6.57 -0.16 -10.72
N GLN A 191 -6.09 -0.42 -9.51
CA GLN A 191 -6.13 -1.73 -8.84
C GLN A 191 -7.55 -2.20 -8.50
N TYR A 192 -8.45 -1.24 -8.27
CA TYR A 192 -9.86 -1.46 -7.99
C TYR A 192 -10.66 -0.43 -8.77
N LEU A 193 -11.69 -0.86 -9.49
CA LEU A 193 -12.65 0.04 -10.12
C LEU A 193 -13.94 -0.02 -9.28
N PRO A 194 -14.22 1.00 -8.46
CA PRO A 194 -15.43 1.04 -7.69
C PRO A 194 -16.67 1.14 -8.59
N THR A 195 -17.78 0.59 -8.12
CA THR A 195 -19.09 0.78 -8.74
C THR A 195 -19.60 2.20 -8.53
N VAL A 196 -20.59 2.63 -9.31
CA VAL A 196 -21.22 3.96 -9.16
C VAL A 196 -21.75 4.18 -7.74
N ASP A 197 -22.39 3.16 -7.17
CA ASP A 197 -22.96 3.22 -5.81
C ASP A 197 -21.88 3.31 -4.73
N GLU A 198 -20.73 2.67 -4.96
CA GLU A 198 -19.57 2.75 -4.08
C GLU A 198 -18.94 4.15 -4.12
N ILE A 199 -18.77 4.72 -5.32
CA ILE A 199 -18.27 6.10 -5.49
C ILE A 199 -19.19 7.07 -4.74
N GLU A 200 -20.49 6.96 -4.95
CA GLU A 200 -21.48 7.80 -4.27
C GLU A 200 -21.43 7.64 -2.76
N ALA A 201 -21.27 6.41 -2.25
CA ALA A 201 -21.16 6.17 -0.82
C ALA A 201 -19.97 6.88 -0.19
N ILE A 202 -18.80 6.80 -0.82
CA ILE A 202 -17.59 7.45 -0.33
C ILE A 202 -17.77 8.97 -0.39
N VAL A 203 -18.08 9.50 -1.57
CA VAL A 203 -18.08 10.95 -1.79
C VAL A 203 -19.15 11.65 -0.96
N SER A 204 -20.34 11.04 -0.83
CA SER A 204 -21.47 11.65 -0.09
C SER A 204 -21.26 11.68 1.42
N ASN A 205 -20.44 10.78 1.96
CA ASN A 205 -20.28 10.61 3.41
C ASN A 205 -18.88 11.01 3.93
N CYS A 206 -17.88 11.13 3.05
CA CYS A 206 -16.54 11.51 3.46
C CYS A 206 -16.55 12.91 4.10
N PRO A 207 -16.06 13.06 5.35
CA PRO A 207 -16.13 14.32 6.07
C PRO A 207 -15.16 15.41 5.56
N VAL A 208 -14.22 15.04 4.69
CA VAL A 208 -13.26 15.94 4.03
C VAL A 208 -13.43 15.81 2.52
N CYS A 209 -13.16 16.88 1.78
CA CYS A 209 -13.23 16.84 0.33
C CYS A 209 -11.92 16.23 -0.23
N ILE A 210 -12.06 15.18 -1.04
CA ILE A 210 -10.96 14.51 -1.74
C ILE A 210 -10.86 15.09 -3.14
N ASN A 211 -10.09 16.16 -3.28
CA ASN A 211 -9.94 16.91 -4.52
C ASN A 211 -8.57 16.62 -5.15
N GLY A 212 -8.22 17.31 -6.22
CA GLY A 212 -6.92 17.12 -6.84
C GLY A 212 -6.67 18.06 -8.01
N GLU A 213 -5.43 18.05 -8.45
CA GLU A 213 -5.01 18.74 -9.67
C GLU A 213 -5.49 17.98 -10.90
N GLY A 214 -5.70 18.68 -12.01
CA GLY A 214 -6.06 18.07 -13.30
C GLY A 214 -4.87 17.34 -13.93
N SER A 215 -4.47 16.20 -13.38
CA SER A 215 -3.23 15.49 -13.71
C SER A 215 -3.23 14.86 -15.11
N GLU A 216 -4.38 14.40 -15.61
CA GLU A 216 -4.47 13.79 -16.94
C GLU A 216 -4.96 14.79 -17.99
N ASN A 217 -4.61 14.60 -19.27
CA ASN A 217 -5.00 15.53 -20.35
C ASN A 217 -6.48 15.41 -20.72
N GLU A 218 -7.09 14.26 -20.42
CA GLU A 218 -8.48 13.96 -20.67
C GLU A 218 -9.38 14.83 -19.81
N GLU A 219 -10.48 15.27 -20.40
CA GLU A 219 -11.48 16.11 -19.74
C GLU A 219 -12.79 15.36 -19.53
N VAL A 220 -13.52 15.79 -18.51
CA VAL A 220 -14.92 15.39 -18.36
C VAL A 220 -15.81 16.09 -19.36
N THR A 221 -16.92 15.43 -19.69
CA THR A 221 -17.91 15.88 -20.65
C THR A 221 -19.13 16.49 -19.99
N GLY A 222 -19.64 15.89 -18.91
CA GLY A 222 -20.89 16.29 -18.28
C GLY A 222 -20.71 17.39 -17.25
N TYR A 223 -20.01 17.09 -16.16
CA TYR A 223 -19.98 17.93 -14.96
C TYR A 223 -18.82 18.94 -14.98
N ARG A 224 -18.82 19.81 -15.98
CA ARG A 224 -17.81 20.86 -16.18
C ARG A 224 -18.08 22.11 -15.31
N ASP A 225 -17.01 22.88 -15.07
CA ASP A 225 -17.03 24.22 -14.47
C ASP A 225 -17.76 24.30 -13.11
N LEU A 226 -17.57 23.26 -12.28
CA LEU A 226 -18.14 23.23 -10.94
C LEU A 226 -17.42 24.26 -10.02
N PRO A 227 -18.14 25.04 -9.20
CA PRO A 227 -17.55 26.16 -8.44
C PRO A 227 -16.37 25.80 -7.51
N ARG A 228 -16.30 24.55 -7.04
CA ARG A 228 -15.27 24.05 -6.10
C ARG A 228 -14.27 23.09 -6.76
N VAL A 229 -14.38 22.90 -8.07
CA VAL A 229 -13.46 22.06 -8.86
C VAL A 229 -12.76 22.98 -9.85
N SER A 230 -11.48 23.24 -9.61
CA SER A 230 -10.70 24.24 -10.38
C SER A 230 -10.36 23.81 -11.81
N THR A 231 -10.77 22.62 -12.25
CA THR A 231 -10.38 22.04 -13.54
C THR A 231 -11.47 21.15 -14.13
N ASN A 232 -11.49 21.04 -15.46
CA ASN A 232 -12.30 20.07 -16.20
C ASN A 232 -11.53 18.79 -16.57
N ARG A 233 -10.23 18.75 -16.27
CA ARG A 233 -9.37 17.58 -16.49
C ARG A 233 -9.55 16.54 -15.38
N LEU A 234 -9.17 15.29 -15.65
CA LEU A 234 -9.24 14.22 -14.65
C LEU A 234 -8.29 14.49 -13.49
N ARG A 235 -8.81 14.33 -12.26
CA ARG A 235 -8.05 14.51 -11.02
C ARG A 235 -7.51 13.18 -10.53
N GLY A 236 -6.43 12.71 -11.15
CA GLY A 236 -5.90 11.36 -10.92
C GLY A 236 -5.58 11.05 -9.46
N GLY A 237 -5.03 12.01 -8.71
CA GLY A 237 -4.78 11.87 -7.27
C GLY A 237 -6.06 11.57 -6.48
N ALA A 238 -7.15 12.30 -6.76
CA ALA A 238 -8.46 12.07 -6.14
C ALA A 238 -9.03 10.70 -6.52
N CYS A 239 -8.95 10.32 -7.80
CA CYS A 239 -9.39 9.01 -8.27
C CYS A 239 -8.67 7.86 -7.55
N LEU A 240 -7.35 7.98 -7.37
CA LEU A 240 -6.54 6.99 -6.66
C LEU A 240 -6.94 6.88 -5.18
N VAL A 241 -7.09 8.01 -4.48
CA VAL A 241 -7.44 8.03 -3.05
C VAL A 241 -8.82 7.43 -2.81
N ILE A 242 -9.80 7.69 -3.68
CA ILE A 242 -11.14 7.08 -3.57
C ILE A 242 -11.07 5.59 -3.87
N ALA A 243 -10.51 5.21 -5.03
CA ALA A 243 -10.58 3.85 -5.53
C ALA A 243 -9.62 2.87 -4.84
N GLU A 244 -8.31 3.19 -4.81
CA GLU A 244 -7.26 2.34 -4.25
C GLU A 244 -7.06 2.58 -2.74
N GLY A 245 -7.45 3.76 -2.26
CA GLY A 245 -7.48 4.10 -0.85
C GLY A 245 -8.76 3.65 -0.17
N LEU A 246 -9.77 4.49 -0.18
CA LEU A 246 -10.97 4.32 0.65
C LEU A 246 -11.76 3.06 0.31
N CYS A 247 -12.06 2.80 -0.97
CA CYS A 247 -12.82 1.60 -1.34
C CYS A 247 -12.02 0.32 -1.07
N LEU A 248 -10.80 0.22 -1.62
CA LEU A 248 -10.00 -1.01 -1.54
C LEU A 248 -9.47 -1.30 -0.12
N LYS A 249 -9.26 -0.28 0.72
CA LYS A 249 -8.74 -0.42 2.08
C LYS A 249 -9.76 -0.15 3.18
N ALA A 250 -11.06 -0.05 2.85
CA ALA A 250 -12.14 0.15 3.81
C ALA A 250 -12.07 -0.76 5.06
N PRO A 251 -11.81 -2.08 4.97
CA PRO A 251 -11.72 -2.93 6.16
C PRO A 251 -10.60 -2.53 7.13
N LYS A 252 -9.45 -2.09 6.59
CA LYS A 252 -8.32 -1.66 7.42
C LYS A 252 -8.62 -0.31 8.07
N ILE A 253 -9.27 0.61 7.37
CA ILE A 253 -9.67 1.92 7.92
C ILE A 253 -10.71 1.77 9.02
N LEU A 254 -11.72 0.93 8.83
CA LEU A 254 -12.72 0.64 9.86
C LEU A 254 -12.09 0.13 11.15
N LYS A 255 -11.09 -0.75 11.06
CA LYS A 255 -10.35 -1.21 12.25
C LYS A 255 -9.75 -0.05 13.05
N HIS A 256 -9.17 0.95 12.37
CA HIS A 256 -8.62 2.13 13.05
C HIS A 256 -9.70 3.05 13.60
N VAL A 257 -10.77 3.30 12.84
CA VAL A 257 -11.94 4.08 13.25
C VAL A 257 -12.57 3.49 14.51
N SER A 258 -12.84 2.18 14.54
CA SER A 258 -13.41 1.49 15.70
C SER A 258 -12.46 1.53 16.91
N ARG A 259 -11.15 1.31 16.70
CA ARG A 259 -10.14 1.36 17.78
C ARG A 259 -10.05 2.74 18.43
N LEU A 260 -10.21 3.80 17.65
CA LEU A 260 -10.10 5.19 18.09
C LEU A 260 -11.46 5.82 18.43
N ASN A 261 -12.55 5.05 18.33
CA ASN A 261 -13.92 5.50 18.53
C ASN A 261 -14.29 6.76 17.73
N ILE A 262 -13.91 6.78 16.45
CA ILE A 262 -14.18 7.91 15.54
C ILE A 262 -15.55 7.73 14.91
N GLU A 263 -16.50 8.61 15.25
CA GLU A 263 -17.85 8.54 14.69
C GLU A 263 -17.91 8.98 13.22
N GLY A 264 -18.94 8.54 12.47
CA GLY A 264 -19.27 9.09 11.14
C GLY A 264 -18.55 8.43 9.96
N TRP A 265 -17.91 7.28 10.19
CA TRP A 265 -17.23 6.44 9.19
C TRP A 265 -17.94 5.11 8.90
N ASP A 266 -19.15 4.92 9.44
CA ASP A 266 -19.95 3.69 9.30
C ASP A 266 -20.33 3.41 7.84
N PHE A 267 -20.28 4.42 6.98
CA PHE A 267 -20.47 4.26 5.53
C PHE A 267 -19.44 3.32 4.88
N LEU A 268 -18.29 3.08 5.52
CA LEU A 268 -17.30 2.11 5.04
C LEU A 268 -17.74 0.66 5.27
N GLU A 269 -18.69 0.39 6.17
CA GLU A 269 -19.12 -0.97 6.50
C GLU A 269 -19.67 -1.71 5.28
N ARG A 270 -20.29 -1.00 4.33
CA ARG A 270 -20.79 -1.60 3.08
C ARG A 270 -19.71 -2.22 2.20
N PHE A 271 -18.45 -1.80 2.36
CA PHE A 271 -17.30 -2.29 1.60
C PHE A 271 -16.63 -3.49 2.28
N VAL A 272 -16.92 -3.68 3.57
CA VAL A 272 -16.63 -4.92 4.24
C VAL A 272 -17.79 -5.82 3.92
N HIS A 273 -17.62 -6.71 2.94
CA HIS A 273 -18.55 -7.84 2.84
C HIS A 273 -18.67 -8.40 4.25
N LYS A 274 -19.89 -8.39 4.80
CA LYS A 274 -20.23 -9.28 5.90
C LYS A 274 -19.84 -10.65 5.36
N LYS A 275 -18.66 -11.16 5.75
CA LYS A 275 -18.52 -12.59 5.92
C LYS A 275 -19.75 -12.92 6.72
N GLU A 276 -20.66 -13.69 6.13
CA GLU A 276 -21.69 -14.33 6.91
C GLU A 276 -20.95 -14.91 8.11
N ASN A 277 -21.18 -14.32 9.27
CA ASN A 277 -20.94 -15.01 10.52
C ASN A 277 -21.96 -16.13 10.47
N SER A 278 -21.62 -17.22 9.80
CA SER A 278 -22.12 -18.52 10.19
C SER A 278 -21.60 -18.71 11.60
N ASP A 279 -22.46 -18.37 12.55
CA ASP A 279 -22.38 -18.76 13.95
C ASP A 279 -22.46 -20.30 14.04
N GLU A 280 -21.45 -21.00 13.51
CA GLU A 280 -21.18 -22.39 13.81
C GLU A 280 -19.79 -22.47 14.43
N LYS A 281 -19.75 -22.14 15.73
CA LYS A 281 -18.69 -22.55 16.64
C LYS A 281 -18.63 -24.09 16.65
N ASN A 282 -17.92 -24.68 15.69
CA ASN A 282 -17.25 -25.99 15.72
C ASN A 282 -16.86 -26.55 14.32
N ASN A 283 -17.11 -25.84 13.21
CA ASN A 283 -16.74 -26.33 11.87
C ASN A 283 -15.50 -25.62 11.30
N ILE A 284 -14.60 -26.39 10.68
CA ILE A 284 -13.43 -25.87 9.95
C ILE A 284 -13.97 -25.00 8.79
N PRO A 285 -13.64 -23.70 8.70
CA PRO A 285 -14.17 -22.82 7.67
C PRO A 285 -13.77 -23.32 6.27
N VAL A 286 -14.77 -23.45 5.38
CA VAL A 286 -14.55 -23.87 3.99
C VAL A 286 -13.80 -22.77 3.23
N ILE A 287 -12.75 -23.19 2.54
CA ILE A 287 -11.84 -22.32 1.79
C ILE A 287 -12.19 -22.43 0.30
N GLU A 288 -12.94 -21.44 -0.20
CA GLU A 288 -13.36 -21.42 -1.60
C GLU A 288 -12.22 -21.06 -2.57
N PRO A 289 -12.10 -21.74 -3.72
CA PRO A 289 -11.08 -21.42 -4.72
C PRO A 289 -11.25 -19.99 -5.29
N SER A 290 -10.13 -19.29 -5.56
CA SER A 290 -10.15 -17.94 -6.14
C SER A 290 -9.45 -17.86 -7.50
N SER A 291 -10.20 -17.43 -8.52
CA SER A 291 -9.68 -17.23 -9.89
C SER A 291 -9.05 -15.85 -10.14
N LYS A 292 -8.95 -14.99 -9.12
CA LYS A 292 -8.51 -13.59 -9.29
C LYS A 292 -7.13 -13.46 -9.97
N TYR A 293 -6.18 -14.33 -9.66
CA TYR A 293 -4.84 -14.27 -10.25
C TYR A 293 -4.81 -14.63 -11.75
N LEU A 294 -5.83 -15.34 -12.25
CA LEU A 294 -5.97 -15.72 -13.66
C LEU A 294 -6.49 -14.59 -14.54
N GLY A 295 -7.21 -13.61 -13.98
CA GLY A 295 -7.81 -12.51 -14.74
C GLY A 295 -6.79 -11.55 -15.38
N GLU A 296 -5.52 -11.64 -14.98
CA GLU A 296 -4.43 -10.77 -15.44
C GLU A 296 -3.29 -11.56 -16.13
N VAL A 297 -3.60 -12.73 -16.68
CA VAL A 297 -2.66 -13.54 -17.46
C VAL A 297 -2.43 -12.86 -18.82
N ILE A 298 -1.17 -12.57 -19.12
CA ILE A 298 -0.73 -11.97 -20.39
C ILE A 298 0.07 -13.04 -21.15
N ALA A 299 0.12 -12.94 -22.48
CA ALA A 299 0.98 -13.77 -23.31
C ALA A 299 2.41 -13.85 -22.74
N GLY A 300 2.97 -15.07 -22.67
CA GLY A 300 4.30 -15.33 -22.11
C GLY A 300 4.36 -15.56 -20.60
N ARG A 301 3.24 -15.43 -19.86
CA ARG A 301 3.16 -15.81 -18.44
C ARG A 301 2.44 -17.16 -18.30
N PRO A 302 3.12 -18.24 -17.89
CA PRO A 302 2.48 -19.55 -17.76
C PRO A 302 1.52 -19.57 -16.57
N VAL A 303 0.42 -20.30 -16.73
CA VAL A 303 -0.44 -20.71 -15.62
C VAL A 303 0.08 -22.04 -15.09
N LEU A 304 0.70 -22.01 -13.90
CA LEU A 304 1.33 -23.18 -13.31
C LEU A 304 0.30 -24.15 -12.71
N SER A 305 -0.76 -23.61 -12.10
CA SER A 305 -1.89 -24.39 -11.58
C SER A 305 -3.17 -23.57 -11.69
N HIS A 306 -4.31 -24.27 -11.73
CA HIS A 306 -5.63 -23.68 -11.51
C HIS A 306 -5.95 -23.56 -10.00
N PRO A 307 -6.94 -22.73 -9.62
CA PRO A 307 -7.24 -22.45 -8.22
C PRO A 307 -7.56 -23.72 -7.44
N SER A 308 -6.88 -23.94 -6.32
CA SER A 308 -7.06 -25.09 -5.41
C SER A 308 -7.07 -26.46 -6.12
N ARG A 309 -6.44 -26.58 -7.29
CA ARG A 309 -6.41 -27.82 -8.08
C ARG A 309 -5.35 -28.79 -7.55
N LYS A 310 -5.76 -30.04 -7.30
CA LYS A 310 -4.83 -31.14 -6.97
C LYS A 310 -3.81 -31.31 -8.10
N GLY A 311 -2.54 -31.49 -7.73
CA GLY A 311 -1.41 -31.49 -8.67
C GLY A 311 -0.76 -30.11 -8.88
N GLY A 312 -1.35 -29.04 -8.33
CA GLY A 312 -0.65 -27.76 -8.15
C GLY A 312 0.44 -27.85 -7.06
N PHE A 313 0.90 -26.69 -6.58
CA PHE A 313 1.85 -26.67 -5.46
C PHE A 313 1.20 -27.16 -4.16
N ARG A 314 1.86 -28.11 -3.49
CA ARG A 314 1.47 -28.58 -2.16
C ARG A 314 1.90 -27.56 -1.10
N LEU A 315 0.94 -27.04 -0.33
CA LEU A 315 1.25 -26.08 0.72
C LEU A 315 2.04 -26.74 1.85
N ARG A 316 3.18 -26.15 2.20
CA ARG A 316 3.91 -26.46 3.42
C ARG A 316 4.09 -25.19 4.24
N TYR A 317 3.60 -25.19 5.48
CA TYR A 317 3.87 -24.09 6.40
C TYR A 317 5.34 -24.09 6.83
N GLY A 318 6.00 -22.95 6.71
CA GLY A 318 7.35 -22.79 7.24
C GLY A 318 8.07 -21.58 6.68
N ARG A 319 9.23 -21.29 7.27
CA ARG A 319 10.06 -20.15 6.91
C ARG A 319 11.50 -20.63 6.71
N GLY A 320 12.01 -20.41 5.51
CA GLY A 320 13.41 -20.68 5.15
C GLY A 320 14.31 -19.47 5.40
N ARG A 321 15.60 -19.63 5.08
CA ARG A 321 16.54 -18.49 5.06
C ARG A 321 16.25 -17.51 3.93
N THR A 322 15.66 -18.02 2.85
CA THR A 322 15.40 -17.35 1.58
C THR A 322 13.96 -16.88 1.42
N CYS A 323 13.03 -17.32 2.27
CA CYS A 323 11.62 -16.94 2.24
C CYS A 323 11.14 -16.44 3.61
N GLY A 324 10.15 -15.55 3.66
CA GLY A 324 9.71 -14.97 4.94
C GLY A 324 9.10 -13.58 4.90
N LEU A 325 9.37 -12.82 3.84
CA LEU A 325 8.86 -11.46 3.66
C LEU A 325 8.36 -11.32 2.22
N ALA A 326 7.06 -11.49 2.01
CA ALA A 326 6.40 -11.55 0.70
C ALA A 326 7.06 -12.52 -0.30
N SER A 327 7.77 -13.52 0.21
CA SER A 327 8.56 -14.48 -0.54
C SER A 327 8.24 -15.89 -0.08
N THR A 328 8.12 -16.80 -1.03
CA THR A 328 7.91 -18.24 -0.83
C THR A 328 9.10 -19.00 -1.36
N ALA A 329 9.25 -20.26 -0.93
CA ALA A 329 10.30 -21.12 -1.46
C ALA A 329 9.73 -22.36 -2.13
N ILE A 330 10.34 -22.76 -3.24
CA ILE A 330 9.96 -23.91 -4.06
C ILE A 330 11.21 -24.80 -4.20
N ASN A 331 11.01 -26.11 -4.35
CA ASN A 331 12.12 -27.00 -4.65
C ASN A 331 12.77 -26.63 -6.02
N PRO A 332 14.10 -26.47 -6.09
CA PRO A 332 14.79 -26.20 -7.35
C PRO A 332 14.50 -27.19 -8.48
N ALA A 333 14.27 -28.47 -8.20
CA ALA A 333 13.87 -29.47 -9.19
C ALA A 333 12.60 -29.04 -9.95
N THR A 334 11.60 -28.51 -9.24
CA THR A 334 10.39 -27.96 -9.87
C THR A 334 10.75 -26.83 -10.83
N MET A 335 11.64 -25.91 -10.43
CA MET A 335 12.05 -24.78 -11.26
C MET A 335 12.65 -25.23 -12.60
N TYR A 336 13.48 -26.28 -12.60
CA TYR A 336 14.06 -26.84 -13.82
C TYR A 336 13.03 -27.56 -14.71
N LEU A 337 12.12 -28.32 -14.09
CA LEU A 337 11.12 -29.12 -14.80
C LEU A 337 9.98 -28.29 -15.36
N VAL A 338 9.70 -27.10 -14.81
CA VAL A 338 8.80 -26.10 -15.41
C VAL A 338 9.55 -25.14 -16.34
N ASP A 339 10.53 -25.65 -17.08
CA ASP A 339 11.31 -24.95 -18.09
C ASP A 339 12.02 -23.66 -17.64
N GLY A 340 12.31 -23.55 -16.34
CA GLY A 340 12.95 -22.35 -15.81
C GLY A 340 12.05 -21.10 -15.85
N PHE A 341 10.73 -21.26 -16.02
CA PHE A 341 9.81 -20.13 -15.87
C PHE A 341 9.81 -19.56 -14.45
N ILE A 342 10.02 -20.43 -13.47
CA ILE A 342 10.27 -20.04 -12.08
C ILE A 342 11.78 -20.06 -11.87
N THR A 343 12.32 -18.91 -11.52
CA THR A 343 13.72 -18.75 -11.11
C THR A 343 13.77 -17.98 -9.80
N ILE A 344 14.95 -17.91 -9.18
CA ILE A 344 15.15 -17.11 -7.97
C ILE A 344 14.87 -15.64 -8.32
N GLY A 345 13.85 -15.06 -7.70
CA GLY A 345 13.42 -13.68 -7.97
C GLY A 345 12.22 -13.56 -8.91
N THR A 346 11.75 -14.65 -9.53
CA THR A 346 10.53 -14.61 -10.35
C THR A 346 9.33 -14.22 -9.48
N GLN A 347 8.68 -13.11 -9.82
CA GLN A 347 7.41 -12.73 -9.20
C GLN A 347 6.29 -13.62 -9.74
N MET A 348 5.66 -14.38 -8.85
CA MET A 348 4.50 -15.21 -9.15
C MET A 348 3.25 -14.55 -8.59
N LYS A 349 2.13 -14.64 -9.32
CA LYS A 349 0.82 -14.31 -8.77
C LYS A 349 0.24 -15.55 -8.12
N THR A 350 -0.23 -15.40 -6.89
CA THR A 350 -0.73 -16.50 -6.08
C THR A 350 -2.22 -16.34 -5.84
N GLU A 351 -2.90 -17.48 -5.70
CA GLU A 351 -4.27 -17.50 -5.21
C GLU A 351 -4.34 -17.05 -3.75
N ARG A 352 -3.42 -17.57 -2.92
CA ARG A 352 -3.29 -17.37 -1.46
C ARG A 352 -1.82 -17.48 -1.06
N PRO A 353 -1.39 -16.94 0.10
CA PRO A 353 -2.15 -16.08 1.01
C PRO A 353 -2.26 -14.62 0.54
N GLY A 354 -1.37 -14.17 -0.35
CA GLY A 354 -1.37 -12.82 -0.93
C GLY A 354 -1.60 -12.82 -2.44
N LYS A 355 -1.63 -11.62 -3.05
CA LYS A 355 -1.81 -11.45 -4.52
C LYS A 355 -0.58 -11.87 -5.32
N GLY A 356 0.58 -11.90 -4.70
CA GLY A 356 1.81 -12.32 -5.34
C GLY A 356 2.91 -12.59 -4.34
N THR A 357 3.94 -13.25 -4.83
CA THR A 357 5.11 -13.64 -4.06
C THR A 357 6.34 -13.66 -4.94
N ILE A 358 7.52 -13.56 -4.34
CA ILE A 358 8.77 -13.81 -5.03
C ILE A 358 9.16 -15.28 -4.80
N GLY A 359 9.34 -16.02 -5.89
CA GLY A 359 9.84 -17.38 -5.86
C GLY A 359 11.31 -17.41 -5.45
N THR A 360 11.62 -18.19 -4.43
CA THR A 360 12.99 -18.50 -3.97
C THR A 360 13.17 -20.01 -3.87
N SER A 361 14.37 -20.47 -3.53
CA SER A 361 14.68 -21.89 -3.43
C SER A 361 14.67 -22.40 -1.99
N CYS A 362 14.19 -23.64 -1.82
CA CYS A 362 14.41 -24.46 -0.64
C CYS A 362 14.61 -25.91 -1.11
N ASP A 363 15.80 -26.46 -0.87
CA ASP A 363 16.20 -27.80 -1.29
C ASP A 363 15.81 -28.90 -0.28
N SER A 364 15.31 -28.53 0.89
CA SER A 364 14.88 -29.47 1.93
C SER A 364 13.39 -29.84 1.87
N ILE A 365 12.61 -29.18 0.99
CA ILE A 365 11.20 -29.50 0.75
C ILE A 365 11.06 -30.42 -0.45
N GLU A 366 9.94 -31.11 -0.57
CA GLU A 366 9.73 -32.09 -1.64
C GLU A 366 9.57 -31.42 -3.02
N GLY A 367 10.20 -32.00 -4.03
CA GLY A 367 10.05 -31.58 -5.42
C GLY A 367 8.89 -32.27 -6.14
N PRO A 368 8.80 -32.15 -7.47
CA PRO A 368 7.62 -32.57 -8.22
C PRO A 368 7.52 -34.09 -8.35
N LEU A 369 6.29 -34.57 -8.54
CA LEU A 369 6.02 -35.95 -8.95
C LEU A 369 5.78 -35.97 -10.46
N VAL A 370 6.55 -36.79 -11.17
CA VAL A 370 6.52 -36.86 -12.63
C VAL A 370 6.30 -38.29 -13.13
N LEU A 371 5.56 -38.40 -14.22
CA LEU A 371 5.45 -39.61 -15.03
C LEU A 371 6.44 -39.49 -16.20
N LEU A 372 7.36 -40.44 -16.31
CA LEU A 372 8.32 -40.51 -17.39
C LEU A 372 7.71 -41.24 -18.61
N LYS A 373 8.30 -41.02 -19.80
CA LYS A 373 7.86 -41.65 -21.06
C LYS A 373 7.91 -43.19 -21.03
N ASN A 374 8.75 -43.77 -20.17
CA ASN A 374 8.86 -45.22 -19.97
C ASN A 374 7.77 -45.80 -19.05
N GLY A 375 6.93 -44.95 -18.45
CA GLY A 375 5.86 -45.35 -17.52
C GLY A 375 6.23 -45.25 -16.03
N ASP A 376 7.48 -44.93 -15.69
CA ASP A 376 7.90 -44.80 -14.30
C ASP A 376 7.29 -43.53 -13.67
N PHE A 377 6.84 -43.66 -12.42
CA PHE A 377 6.34 -42.56 -11.61
C PHE A 377 7.34 -42.26 -10.49
N VAL A 378 7.98 -41.10 -10.57
CA VAL A 378 9.12 -40.75 -9.70
C VAL A 378 8.94 -39.39 -9.05
N GLN A 379 9.48 -39.24 -7.84
CA GLN A 379 9.60 -37.97 -7.16
C GLN A 379 11.00 -37.41 -7.38
N VAL A 380 11.09 -36.21 -7.95
CA VAL A 380 12.36 -35.57 -8.28
C VAL A 380 12.66 -34.53 -7.21
N ASN A 381 13.68 -34.74 -6.38
CA ASN A 381 13.94 -33.85 -5.23
C ASN A 381 15.17 -32.96 -5.40
N ASP A 382 16.04 -33.24 -6.36
CA ASP A 382 17.26 -32.48 -6.58
C ASP A 382 17.45 -32.03 -8.04
N VAL A 383 18.32 -31.05 -8.21
CA VAL A 383 18.57 -30.40 -9.51
C VAL A 383 19.23 -31.35 -10.51
N GLU A 384 20.09 -32.25 -10.05
CA GLU A 384 20.83 -33.14 -10.94
C GLU A 384 19.90 -34.22 -11.49
N GLU A 385 19.02 -34.76 -10.66
CA GLU A 385 17.94 -35.62 -11.10
C GLU A 385 16.99 -34.91 -12.07
N ALA A 386 16.54 -33.69 -11.75
CA ALA A 386 15.68 -32.89 -12.61
C ALA A 386 16.27 -32.69 -14.00
N LYS A 387 17.57 -32.36 -14.10
CA LYS A 387 18.26 -32.21 -15.39
C LYS A 387 18.34 -33.52 -16.17
N ARG A 388 18.59 -34.65 -15.50
CA ARG A 388 18.68 -35.97 -16.16
C ARG A 388 17.35 -36.39 -16.77
N VAL A 389 16.25 -36.21 -16.03
CA VAL A 389 14.94 -36.72 -16.45
C VAL A 389 14.14 -35.72 -17.29
N LYS A 390 14.58 -34.46 -17.40
CA LYS A 390 13.83 -33.37 -18.03
C LYS A 390 13.23 -33.74 -19.39
N ASP A 391 14.07 -34.29 -20.28
CA ASP A 391 13.65 -34.63 -21.64
C ASP A 391 12.80 -35.92 -21.71
N ASP A 392 12.77 -36.69 -20.61
CA ASP A 392 12.01 -37.92 -20.47
C ASP A 392 10.68 -37.75 -19.73
N VAL A 393 10.41 -36.56 -19.17
CA VAL A 393 9.12 -36.26 -18.51
C VAL A 393 8.01 -36.26 -19.56
N SER A 394 7.01 -37.13 -19.33
CA SER A 394 5.77 -37.14 -20.12
C SER A 394 4.69 -36.27 -19.48
N LEU A 395 4.60 -36.24 -18.14
CA LEU A 395 3.61 -35.48 -17.41
C LEU A 395 4.15 -35.10 -16.03
N ILE A 396 4.03 -33.82 -15.66
CA ILE A 396 4.18 -33.37 -14.28
C ILE A 396 2.82 -33.55 -13.61
N VAL A 397 2.73 -34.50 -12.68
CA VAL A 397 1.49 -34.86 -11.98
C VAL A 397 1.25 -33.93 -10.78
N ASP A 398 2.34 -33.52 -10.13
CA ASP A 398 2.34 -32.62 -8.98
C ASP A 398 3.57 -31.71 -9.04
N LEU A 399 3.39 -30.41 -8.75
CA LEU A 399 4.46 -29.41 -8.82
C LEU A 399 5.46 -29.47 -7.64
N GLY A 400 5.21 -30.29 -6.63
CA GLY A 400 5.98 -30.35 -5.40
C GLY A 400 5.49 -29.35 -4.35
N GLU A 401 6.26 -29.20 -3.29
CA GLU A 401 5.93 -28.32 -2.18
C GLU A 401 6.25 -26.85 -2.48
N ILE A 402 5.40 -25.97 -1.94
CA ILE A 402 5.68 -24.55 -1.76
C ILE A 402 5.68 -24.22 -0.28
N LEU A 403 6.82 -23.72 0.20
CA LEU A 403 7.02 -23.29 1.57
C LEU A 403 6.49 -21.87 1.76
N ILE A 404 5.42 -21.74 2.54
CA ILE A 404 4.76 -20.46 2.82
C ILE A 404 4.85 -20.13 4.31
N PRO A 405 5.45 -18.98 4.69
CA PRO A 405 5.50 -18.54 6.08
C PRO A 405 4.12 -18.23 6.65
N PHE A 406 3.90 -18.59 7.92
CA PHE A 406 2.68 -18.21 8.66
C PHE A 406 2.42 -16.69 8.63
N GLY A 407 3.48 -15.88 8.72
CA GLY A 407 3.38 -14.42 8.71
C GLY A 407 2.67 -13.86 7.47
N GLU A 408 2.76 -14.55 6.33
CA GLU A 408 2.05 -14.15 5.11
C GLU A 408 0.53 -14.29 5.24
N PHE A 409 0.05 -15.33 5.93
CA PHE A 409 -1.38 -15.51 6.19
C PHE A 409 -1.90 -14.46 7.18
N MET A 410 -1.11 -14.20 8.22
CA MET A 410 -1.43 -13.20 9.24
C MET A 410 -1.51 -11.78 8.66
N GLU A 411 -0.52 -11.37 7.87
CA GLU A 411 -0.48 -10.05 7.23
C GLU A 411 -1.64 -9.85 6.24
N ASN A 412 -1.94 -10.87 5.44
CA ASN A 412 -3.02 -10.79 4.45
C ASN A 412 -4.42 -11.06 5.05
N ASN A 413 -4.50 -11.35 6.36
CA ASN A 413 -5.74 -11.66 7.08
C ASN A 413 -6.59 -12.75 6.38
N VAL A 414 -5.92 -13.81 5.94
CA VAL A 414 -6.55 -14.97 5.29
C VAL A 414 -6.63 -16.16 6.23
N ILE A 415 -7.65 -16.99 6.05
CA ILE A 415 -7.83 -18.23 6.80
C ILE A 415 -6.73 -19.22 6.40
N LEU A 416 -6.17 -19.93 7.39
CA LEU A 416 -5.18 -20.99 7.19
C LEU A 416 -5.84 -22.20 6.47
N PRO A 417 -5.35 -22.59 5.27
CA PRO A 417 -5.78 -23.80 4.57
C PRO A 417 -5.43 -25.11 5.25
#